data_AF-A0A5N6T9C1-F1
#
_entry.id   AF-A0A5N6T9C1-F1
#
_cell.length_a   1.000
_cell.length_b   1.000
_cell.length_c   1.000
_cell.angle_alpha   90.00
_cell.angle_beta   90.00
_cell.angle_gamma   90.00
#
_symmetry.space_group_name_H-M   'P 1'
#
loop_
_entity.id
_entity.type
_entity.pdbx_description
1 polymer ?
#
loop_
_entity_poly.entity_id
_entity_poly.type
_entity_poly.pdbx_seq_one_letter_code
_entity_poly.pdbx_strand_id
1 'polypeptide(L)'
;MQWISMVHKQAFPDDAMMFIDHMQGKFMAFCQPSSEEDEFILTHNAYGLLGGPSDVQIDSATGRAVEKAYMEYHNFAPISAELIIILRSSLLVNPSKEGANEIQEWETLRENVRNQHLSPDKPVSILKRLPIEKCGNLYATIVNGKLVLKPNQGPRAEDRFYFTCSRISSYYVNLINNIFLEQATKGDTIVYRSRSALGKTLKSYLLNVREGFKVVTDGANDPHLAFLKKLEKIAGQLVGKVCLKYKTIALPMPQTHTSYRVSHIVGLKILALSGKSDVPEVYKLMQPDGGLDSYFYDLMQSQLMAFFKDLDRCDSEPFRVNTR
;
A
#
# COMPACT_ATOMS: atom_id res chain seq x y z
N MET A 1 -19.86 -15.09 16.22
CA MET A 1 -18.60 -15.76 15.84
C MET A 1 -18.79 -17.03 15.00
N GLN A 2 -19.92 -17.75 15.05
CA GLN A 2 -20.12 -19.00 14.26
C GLN A 2 -19.91 -18.85 12.75
N TRP A 3 -20.30 -17.70 12.17
CA TRP A 3 -20.11 -17.43 10.74
C TRP A 3 -18.63 -17.38 10.33
N ILE A 4 -17.73 -16.88 11.19
CA ILE A 4 -16.28 -16.82 10.91
C ILE A 4 -15.72 -18.23 10.75
N SER A 5 -16.05 -19.14 11.68
CA SER A 5 -15.63 -20.54 11.58
C SER A 5 -16.20 -21.22 10.33
N MET A 6 -17.42 -20.87 9.93
CA MET A 6 -18.04 -21.39 8.72
C MET A 6 -17.30 -20.94 7.46
N VAL A 7 -16.98 -19.64 7.35
CA VAL A 7 -16.22 -19.08 6.22
C VAL A 7 -14.85 -19.76 6.12
N HIS A 8 -14.14 -19.90 7.24
CA HIS A 8 -12.85 -20.62 7.27
C HIS A 8 -12.92 -22.07 6.80
N LYS A 9 -14.02 -22.77 7.08
CA LYS A 9 -14.18 -24.17 6.68
C LYS A 9 -14.58 -24.35 5.22
N GLN A 10 -15.18 -23.34 4.61
CA GLN A 10 -15.84 -23.45 3.30
C GLN A 10 -15.13 -22.69 2.17
N ALA A 11 -14.33 -21.67 2.50
CA ALA A 11 -13.58 -20.88 1.53
C ALA A 11 -12.08 -21.21 1.58
N PHE A 12 -11.34 -20.82 0.54
CA PHE A 12 -9.88 -20.89 0.57
C PHE A 12 -9.34 -20.03 1.73
N PRO A 13 -8.31 -20.49 2.47
CA PRO A 13 -7.88 -19.83 3.70
C PRO A 13 -7.58 -18.33 3.56
N ASP A 14 -6.88 -17.95 2.48
CA ASP A 14 -6.49 -16.54 2.25
C ASP A 14 -7.70 -15.67 1.89
N ASP A 15 -8.59 -16.17 1.03
CA ASP A 15 -9.84 -15.49 0.68
C ASP A 15 -10.77 -15.35 1.89
N ALA A 16 -10.83 -16.39 2.73
CA ALA A 16 -11.58 -16.38 3.98
C ALA A 16 -11.06 -15.28 4.92
N MET A 17 -9.75 -15.20 5.12
CA MET A 17 -9.11 -14.19 5.94
C MET A 17 -9.38 -12.78 5.41
N MET A 18 -9.21 -12.57 4.10
CA MET A 18 -9.49 -11.29 3.47
C MET A 18 -10.96 -10.89 3.61
N PHE A 19 -11.89 -11.83 3.39
CA PHE A 19 -13.31 -11.58 3.57
C PHE A 19 -13.65 -11.19 5.01
N ILE A 20 -13.11 -11.92 6.00
CA ILE A 20 -13.34 -11.63 7.42
C ILE A 20 -12.79 -10.24 7.79
N ASP A 21 -11.57 -9.91 7.36
CA ASP A 21 -10.98 -8.58 7.57
C ASP A 21 -11.84 -7.48 6.96
N HIS A 22 -12.32 -7.65 5.73
CA HIS A 22 -13.21 -6.68 5.09
C HIS A 22 -14.52 -6.50 5.85
N MET A 23 -15.14 -7.59 6.31
CA MET A 23 -16.42 -7.55 7.00
C MET A 23 -16.32 -6.96 8.41
N GLN A 24 -15.19 -7.13 9.10
CA GLN A 24 -15.01 -6.65 10.47
C GLN A 24 -14.29 -5.30 10.55
N GLY A 25 -13.32 -5.07 9.68
CA GLY A 25 -12.38 -3.95 9.74
C GLY A 25 -12.66 -2.81 8.79
N LYS A 26 -13.67 -2.92 7.90
CA LYS A 26 -13.97 -1.90 6.88
C LYS A 26 -15.46 -1.55 6.83
N PHE A 27 -15.76 -0.39 6.28
CA PHE A 27 -17.12 0.00 5.93
C PHE A 27 -17.23 0.38 4.45
N MET A 28 -18.42 0.17 3.89
CA MET A 28 -18.72 0.46 2.50
C MET A 28 -19.30 1.87 2.34
N ALA A 29 -18.82 2.59 1.34
CA ALA A 29 -19.35 3.86 0.88
C ALA A 29 -19.50 3.89 -0.64
N PHE A 30 -20.50 4.63 -1.13
CA PHE A 30 -20.70 4.87 -2.56
C PHE A 30 -20.26 6.29 -2.90
N CYS A 31 -19.55 6.46 -4.00
CA CYS A 31 -19.07 7.77 -4.43
C CYS A 31 -19.38 8.04 -5.89
N GLN A 32 -19.66 9.31 -6.17
CA GLN A 32 -19.81 9.85 -7.51
C GLN A 32 -18.94 11.10 -7.67
N PRO A 33 -18.42 11.40 -8.87
CA PRO A 33 -17.79 12.68 -9.14
C PRO A 33 -18.77 13.83 -8.89
N SER A 34 -18.26 14.93 -8.31
CA SER A 34 -19.02 16.18 -8.20
C SER A 34 -19.16 16.89 -9.56
N SER A 35 -18.20 16.69 -10.46
CA SER A 35 -18.18 17.25 -11.81
C SER A 35 -18.57 16.20 -12.84
N GLU A 36 -19.39 16.56 -13.82
CA GLU A 36 -19.75 15.68 -14.94
C GLU A 36 -18.59 15.47 -15.93
N GLU A 37 -17.56 16.32 -15.85
CA GLU A 37 -16.36 16.20 -16.68
C GLU A 37 -15.35 15.16 -16.16
N ASP A 38 -15.53 14.70 -14.92
CA ASP A 38 -14.69 13.71 -14.27
C ASP A 38 -15.31 12.32 -14.45
N GLU A 39 -14.45 11.29 -14.53
CA GLU A 39 -14.89 9.91 -14.51
C GLU A 39 -13.88 9.00 -13.81
N PHE A 40 -14.37 7.89 -13.27
CA PHE A 40 -13.52 6.78 -12.83
C PHE A 40 -13.15 5.91 -14.03
N ILE A 41 -11.86 5.65 -14.19
CA ILE A 41 -11.37 4.71 -15.20
C ILE A 41 -11.37 3.28 -14.64
N LEU A 42 -11.35 2.28 -15.51
CA LEU A 42 -11.12 0.89 -15.14
C LEU A 42 -9.78 0.43 -15.70
N THR A 43 -8.87 -0.02 -14.85
CA THR A 43 -7.63 -0.69 -15.28
C THR A 43 -7.82 -2.20 -15.21
N HIS A 44 -6.94 -2.96 -15.88
CA HIS A 44 -7.00 -4.43 -15.90
C HIS A 44 -7.10 -5.07 -14.49
N ASN A 45 -6.50 -4.44 -13.48
CA ASN A 45 -6.50 -4.88 -12.09
C ASN A 45 -7.32 -3.97 -11.16
N ALA A 46 -8.37 -3.31 -11.66
CA ALA A 46 -9.15 -2.33 -10.90
C ALA A 46 -9.78 -2.85 -9.59
N TYR A 47 -9.92 -4.18 -9.45
CA TYR A 47 -10.39 -4.85 -8.23
C TYR A 47 -9.16 -5.46 -7.53
N GLY A 48 -8.88 -5.03 -6.30
CA GLY A 48 -7.70 -5.45 -5.53
C GLY A 48 -6.57 -4.41 -5.48
N LEU A 49 -6.89 -3.14 -5.74
CA LEU A 49 -5.90 -2.07 -5.71
C LEU A 49 -5.65 -1.56 -4.29
N LEU A 50 -4.38 -1.54 -3.90
CA LEU A 50 -3.95 -1.15 -2.56
C LEU A 50 -3.83 0.38 -2.45
N GLY A 51 -4.74 1.03 -1.71
CA GLY A 51 -4.70 2.50 -1.50
C GLY A 51 -3.69 2.99 -0.45
N GLY A 52 -2.84 2.12 0.08
CA GLY A 52 -1.86 2.41 1.13
C GLY A 52 -0.41 2.48 0.62
N PRO A 53 0.53 3.01 1.42
CA PRO A 53 1.95 2.89 1.12
C PRO A 53 2.34 1.40 1.06
N SER A 54 2.88 0.95 -0.07
CA SER A 54 3.61 -0.30 -0.14
C SER A 54 5.08 -0.02 0.13
N ASP A 55 5.61 -0.65 1.18
CA ASP A 55 7.03 -0.61 1.42
C ASP A 55 7.73 -1.49 0.38
N VAL A 56 8.31 -0.86 -0.63
CA VAL A 56 9.07 -1.53 -1.67
C VAL A 56 10.51 -1.68 -1.21
N GLN A 57 10.91 -2.91 -0.89
CA GLN A 57 12.30 -3.27 -0.65
C GLN A 57 12.88 -3.94 -1.89
N ILE A 58 14.13 -3.67 -2.23
CA ILE A 58 14.80 -4.44 -3.28
C ILE A 58 15.29 -5.75 -2.66
N ASP A 59 14.73 -6.86 -3.13
CA ASP A 59 15.21 -8.20 -2.81
C ASP A 59 16.66 -8.34 -3.28
N SER A 60 17.55 -8.61 -2.33
CA SER A 60 19.00 -8.65 -2.56
C SER A 60 19.46 -9.89 -3.35
N ALA A 61 18.64 -10.94 -3.40
CA ALA A 61 18.90 -12.15 -4.17
C ALA A 61 18.54 -11.98 -5.65
N THR A 62 17.40 -11.36 -5.94
CA THR A 62 16.85 -11.22 -7.29
C THR A 62 17.04 -9.83 -7.91
N GLY A 63 17.42 -8.83 -7.12
CA GLY A 63 17.51 -7.42 -7.55
C GLY A 63 16.15 -6.80 -7.90
N ARG A 64 15.04 -7.41 -7.46
CA ARG A 64 13.68 -6.96 -7.76
C ARG A 64 13.07 -6.22 -6.58
N ALA A 65 12.27 -5.20 -6.86
CA ALA A 65 11.34 -4.63 -5.90
C ALA A 65 10.36 -5.71 -5.40
N VAL A 66 10.33 -5.94 -4.09
CA VAL A 66 9.41 -6.82 -3.37
C VAL A 66 8.66 -5.97 -2.34
N GLU A 67 7.34 -6.12 -2.32
CA GLU A 67 6.46 -5.45 -1.36
C GLU A 67 6.55 -6.20 -0.02
N LYS A 68 6.97 -5.50 1.04
CA LYS A 68 7.21 -6.12 2.36
C LYS A 68 6.01 -5.97 3.31
N ALA A 69 5.44 -4.77 3.34
CA ALA A 69 4.25 -4.47 4.12
C ALA A 69 3.31 -3.64 3.24
N TYR A 70 2.05 -4.05 3.20
CA TYR A 70 0.99 -3.30 2.56
C TYR A 70 -0.21 -3.23 3.50
N MET A 71 -0.91 -2.09 3.49
CA MET A 71 -2.12 -1.92 4.27
C MET A 71 -3.24 -1.39 3.39
N GLU A 72 -4.35 -2.11 3.37
CA GLU A 72 -5.52 -1.83 2.55
C GLU A 72 -6.46 -0.82 3.22
N TYR A 73 -6.00 0.41 3.36
CA TYR A 73 -6.83 1.49 3.93
C TYR A 73 -8.08 1.78 3.11
N HIS A 74 -8.01 1.58 1.80
CA HIS A 74 -9.13 1.70 0.87
C HIS A 74 -9.03 0.61 -0.18
N ASN A 75 -10.14 -0.08 -0.43
CA ASN A 75 -10.33 -0.93 -1.61
C ASN A 75 -11.40 -0.32 -2.51
N PHE A 76 -11.22 -0.51 -3.80
CA PHE A 76 -12.03 0.13 -4.83
C PHE A 76 -12.76 -0.91 -5.67
N ALA A 77 -14.01 -0.61 -6.00
CA ALA A 77 -14.79 -1.33 -6.98
C ALA A 77 -15.54 -0.31 -7.84
N PRO A 78 -14.90 0.21 -8.91
CA PRO A 78 -15.59 1.03 -9.90
C PRO A 78 -16.70 0.21 -10.56
N ILE A 79 -17.90 0.77 -10.56
CA ILE A 79 -19.11 0.16 -11.14
C ILE A 79 -19.42 0.78 -12.50
N SER A 80 -19.18 2.08 -12.62
CA SER A 80 -19.29 2.83 -13.87
C SER A 80 -18.34 4.02 -13.86
N ALA A 81 -18.29 4.75 -14.99
CA ALA A 81 -17.58 6.02 -15.10
C ALA A 81 -18.00 7.03 -14.01
N GLU A 82 -19.21 6.93 -13.48
CA GLU A 82 -19.78 7.90 -12.54
C GLU A 82 -19.95 7.33 -11.14
N LEU A 83 -19.79 6.02 -10.92
CA LEU A 83 -20.06 5.39 -9.63
C LEU A 83 -18.94 4.43 -9.23
N ILE A 84 -18.46 4.59 -8.00
CA ILE A 84 -17.49 3.69 -7.38
C ILE A 84 -17.94 3.28 -5.98
N ILE A 85 -17.68 2.03 -5.64
CA ILE A 85 -17.77 1.53 -4.26
C ILE A 85 -16.38 1.62 -3.65
N ILE A 86 -16.31 2.18 -2.45
CA ILE A 86 -15.08 2.29 -1.66
C ILE A 86 -15.30 1.55 -0.35
N LEU A 87 -14.48 0.53 -0.10
CA LEU A 87 -14.36 -0.06 1.24
C LEU A 87 -13.25 0.67 1.98
N ARG A 88 -13.59 1.40 3.04
CA ARG A 88 -12.64 2.16 3.85
C ARG A 88 -12.39 1.47 5.18
N SER A 89 -11.12 1.36 5.55
CA SER A 89 -10.72 0.82 6.84
C SER A 89 -11.21 1.69 7.99
N SER A 90 -11.78 1.04 9.00
CA SER A 90 -12.19 1.64 10.28
C SER A 90 -11.01 2.25 11.03
N LEU A 91 -9.77 1.83 10.74
CA LEU A 91 -8.56 2.46 11.27
C LEU A 91 -8.44 3.94 10.89
N LEU A 92 -9.11 4.40 9.84
CA LEU A 92 -9.13 5.81 9.42
C LEU A 92 -10.30 6.62 10.01
N VAL A 93 -11.21 6.01 10.76
CA VAL A 93 -12.37 6.69 11.37
C VAL A 93 -12.02 7.14 12.78
N ASN A 94 -12.47 8.31 13.19
CA ASN A 94 -12.25 8.74 14.57
C ASN A 94 -13.15 7.92 15.53
N PRO A 95 -12.59 7.07 16.42
CA PRO A 95 -13.38 6.19 17.29
C PRO A 95 -14.33 6.97 18.22
N SER A 96 -13.95 8.19 18.62
CA SER A 96 -14.82 9.07 19.42
C SER A 96 -16.10 9.50 18.71
N LYS A 97 -16.10 9.56 17.37
CA LYS A 97 -17.29 9.84 16.56
C LYS A 97 -18.18 8.61 16.39
N GLU A 98 -17.66 7.41 16.64
CA GLU A 98 -18.40 6.15 16.53
C GLU A 98 -18.94 5.65 17.87
N GLY A 99 -18.76 6.42 18.96
CA GLY A 99 -19.24 6.02 20.29
C GLY A 99 -18.48 4.83 20.88
N ALA A 100 -17.26 4.55 20.39
CA ALA A 100 -16.43 3.48 20.93
C ALA A 100 -15.98 3.82 22.35
N ASN A 101 -16.25 2.92 23.30
CA ASN A 101 -15.80 3.04 24.69
C ASN A 101 -14.32 2.64 24.88
N GLU A 102 -13.75 1.91 23.92
CA GLU A 102 -12.40 1.31 23.97
C GLU A 102 -11.41 2.07 23.08
N ILE A 103 -11.31 3.40 23.26
CA ILE A 103 -10.43 4.25 22.45
C ILE A 103 -8.96 3.77 22.52
N GLN A 104 -8.53 3.27 23.68
CA GLN A 104 -7.15 2.81 23.90
C GLN A 104 -6.80 1.60 23.03
N GLU A 105 -7.69 0.62 22.90
CA GLU A 105 -7.45 -0.58 22.09
C GLU A 105 -7.33 -0.24 20.60
N TRP A 106 -8.15 0.72 20.13
CA TRP A 106 -8.08 1.24 18.77
C TRP A 106 -6.77 1.94 18.46
N GLU A 107 -6.24 2.74 19.41
CA GLU A 107 -4.94 3.40 19.22
C GLU A 107 -3.79 2.38 19.24
N THR A 108 -3.83 1.40 20.14
CA THR A 108 -2.85 0.29 20.15
C THR A 108 -2.87 -0.49 18.83
N LEU A 109 -4.05 -0.78 18.28
CA LEU A 109 -4.17 -1.45 16.98
C LEU A 109 -3.56 -0.61 15.85
N ARG A 110 -3.82 0.71 15.82
CA ARG A 110 -3.22 1.63 14.84
C ARG A 110 -1.71 1.69 14.94
N GLU A 111 -1.19 1.71 16.16
CA GLU A 111 0.24 1.75 16.42
C GLU A 111 0.91 0.45 15.98
N ASN A 112 0.34 -0.70 16.31
CA ASN A 112 0.82 -2.00 15.86
C ASN A 112 0.85 -2.09 14.33
N VAL A 113 -0.20 -1.65 13.65
CA VAL A 113 -0.24 -1.58 12.18
C VAL A 113 0.83 -0.64 11.63
N ARG A 114 1.00 0.54 12.23
CA ARG A 114 2.02 1.51 11.80
C ARG A 114 3.44 0.94 11.94
N ASN A 115 3.70 0.21 13.02
CA ASN A 115 5.01 -0.37 13.32
C ASN A 115 5.38 -1.54 12.39
N GLN A 116 4.44 -2.07 11.60
CA GLN A 116 4.74 -3.05 10.55
C GLN A 116 5.38 -2.41 9.30
N HIS A 117 5.26 -1.09 9.13
CA HIS A 117 5.82 -0.38 7.99
C HIS A 117 7.29 0.02 8.20
N LEU A 118 8.07 0.06 7.11
CA LEU A 118 9.49 0.49 7.14
C LEU A 118 9.64 1.97 7.52
N SER A 119 8.60 2.77 7.30
CA SER A 119 8.57 4.19 7.62
C SER A 119 7.30 4.51 8.43
N PRO A 120 7.27 4.16 9.74
CA PRO A 120 6.08 4.35 10.56
C PRO A 120 5.64 5.83 10.65
N ASP A 121 6.57 6.77 10.50
CA ASP A 121 6.30 8.22 10.56
C ASP A 121 5.64 8.79 9.28
N LYS A 122 5.55 8.01 8.19
CA LYS A 122 4.94 8.48 6.95
C LYS A 122 3.41 8.48 7.00
N PRO A 123 2.74 9.36 6.23
CA PRO A 123 1.29 9.43 6.21
C PRO A 123 0.65 8.11 5.78
N VAL A 124 -0.11 7.57 6.73
CA VAL A 124 -0.77 6.26 6.73
C VAL A 124 -1.61 5.95 5.48
N SER A 125 -2.34 6.93 4.94
CA SER A 125 -3.08 6.77 3.67
C SER A 125 -3.21 8.09 2.92
N ILE A 126 -2.95 8.06 1.61
CA ILE A 126 -3.10 9.23 0.73
C ILE A 126 -4.55 9.71 0.62
N LEU A 127 -5.51 8.81 0.89
CA LEU A 127 -6.95 9.08 0.88
C LEU A 127 -7.55 9.25 2.27
N LYS A 128 -6.74 9.42 3.32
CA LYS A 128 -7.21 9.60 4.71
C LYS A 128 -8.30 10.68 4.86
N ARG A 129 -8.24 11.75 4.05
CA ARG A 129 -9.17 12.89 4.10
C ARG A 129 -10.38 12.75 3.16
N LEU A 130 -10.52 11.63 2.45
CA LEU A 130 -11.66 11.37 1.56
C LEU A 130 -12.98 11.56 2.34
N PRO A 131 -13.91 12.43 1.88
CA PRO A 131 -15.11 12.80 2.64
C PRO A 131 -16.22 11.75 2.41
N ILE A 132 -16.00 10.57 2.97
CA ILE A 132 -16.96 9.46 2.95
C ILE A 132 -17.27 9.02 4.37
N GLU A 133 -18.51 8.64 4.58
CA GLU A 133 -19.05 8.24 5.88
C GLU A 133 -19.63 6.84 5.81
N LYS A 134 -19.69 6.19 6.97
CA LYS A 134 -20.33 4.89 7.13
C LYS A 134 -21.82 5.02 6.86
N CYS A 135 -22.42 3.99 6.27
CA CYS A 135 -23.86 3.95 6.05
C CYS A 135 -24.64 4.15 7.36
N GLY A 136 -25.75 4.89 7.26
CA GLY A 136 -26.68 5.02 8.37
C GLY A 136 -27.44 3.71 8.59
N ASN A 137 -27.79 3.44 9.84
CA ASN A 137 -28.66 2.33 10.22
C ASN A 137 -29.83 2.83 11.07
N LEU A 138 -30.92 2.06 11.13
CA LEU A 138 -32.14 2.44 11.85
C LEU A 138 -32.04 2.26 13.38
N TYR A 139 -31.06 1.51 13.85
CA TYR A 139 -30.88 1.17 15.27
C TYR A 139 -29.91 2.12 15.99
N ALA A 140 -29.30 3.08 15.32
CA ALA A 140 -28.54 4.15 15.97
C ALA A 140 -29.25 5.51 15.81
N THR A 141 -29.16 6.35 16.84
CA THR A 141 -29.64 7.73 16.82
C THR A 141 -28.53 8.66 17.29
N ILE A 142 -28.49 9.88 16.77
CA ILE A 142 -27.56 10.89 17.25
C ILE A 142 -28.21 11.56 18.46
N VAL A 143 -27.66 11.33 19.65
CA VAL A 143 -28.04 12.02 20.89
C VAL A 143 -26.85 12.84 21.34
N ASN A 144 -27.00 14.16 21.41
CA ASN A 144 -25.93 15.10 21.79
C ASN A 144 -24.64 14.95 20.96
N GLY A 145 -24.79 14.75 19.64
CA GLY A 145 -23.66 14.62 18.71
C GLY A 145 -22.89 13.29 18.78
N LYS A 146 -23.32 12.34 19.62
CA LYS A 146 -22.78 10.99 19.69
C LYS A 146 -23.76 9.99 19.07
N LEU A 147 -23.22 9.05 18.30
CA LEU A 147 -23.99 7.91 17.80
C LEU A 147 -24.30 6.97 18.96
N VAL A 148 -25.56 6.87 19.35
CA VAL A 148 -26.03 6.01 20.44
C VAL A 148 -26.92 4.91 19.86
N LEU A 149 -26.60 3.66 20.16
CA LEU A 149 -27.47 2.52 19.82
C LEU A 149 -28.78 2.65 20.60
N LYS A 150 -29.91 2.48 19.91
CA LYS A 150 -31.21 2.36 20.55
C LYS A 150 -31.16 1.15 21.50
N PRO A 151 -31.68 1.29 22.74
CA PRO A 151 -31.69 0.19 23.69
C PRO A 151 -32.37 -1.05 23.07
N ASN A 152 -31.75 -2.22 23.22
CA ASN A 152 -32.24 -3.53 22.77
C ASN A 152 -32.36 -3.75 21.24
N GLN A 153 -31.63 -2.99 20.42
CA GLN A 153 -31.58 -3.19 18.96
C GLN A 153 -30.15 -3.43 18.49
N GLY A 154 -29.73 -4.70 18.51
CA GLY A 154 -28.60 -5.17 17.69
C GLY A 154 -29.05 -5.42 16.24
N PRO A 155 -28.10 -5.69 15.31
CA PRO A 155 -28.41 -5.94 13.91
C PRO A 155 -29.39 -7.11 13.73
N ARG A 156 -30.43 -6.92 12.92
CA ARG A 156 -31.46 -7.93 12.60
C ARG A 156 -31.53 -8.19 11.10
N ALA A 157 -32.09 -9.33 10.73
CA ALA A 157 -32.23 -9.72 9.31
C ALA A 157 -33.12 -8.74 8.53
N GLU A 158 -34.08 -8.13 9.21
CA GLU A 158 -35.02 -7.14 8.67
C GLU A 158 -34.50 -5.70 8.67
N ASP A 159 -33.27 -5.46 9.13
CA ASP A 159 -32.70 -4.12 9.18
C ASP A 159 -32.51 -3.53 7.79
N ARG A 160 -32.79 -2.22 7.69
CA ARG A 160 -32.54 -1.44 6.48
C ARG A 160 -31.34 -0.53 6.70
N PHE A 161 -30.42 -0.59 5.75
CA PHE A 161 -29.23 0.26 5.69
C PHE A 161 -29.43 1.34 4.66
N TYR A 162 -29.07 2.57 5.01
CA TYR A 162 -29.16 3.72 4.12
C TYR A 162 -27.75 4.17 3.77
N PHE A 163 -27.43 4.10 2.48
CA PHE A 163 -26.15 4.54 1.96
C PHE A 163 -26.31 5.93 1.35
N THR A 164 -25.55 6.89 1.87
CA THR A 164 -25.37 8.17 1.19
C THR A 164 -24.39 7.97 0.04
N CYS A 165 -24.78 8.43 -1.14
CA CYS A 165 -23.86 8.48 -2.28
C CYS A 165 -23.08 9.80 -2.23
N SER A 166 -21.83 9.72 -1.75
CA SER A 166 -20.99 10.90 -1.53
C SER A 166 -20.51 11.50 -2.86
N ARG A 167 -20.70 12.81 -3.03
CA ARG A 167 -20.11 13.56 -4.14
C ARG A 167 -18.68 13.95 -3.79
N ILE A 168 -17.71 13.44 -4.56
CA ILE A 168 -16.28 13.69 -4.32
C ILE A 168 -15.70 14.62 -5.39
N SER A 169 -14.83 15.53 -4.95
CA SER A 169 -14.21 16.51 -5.84
C SER A 169 -13.28 15.88 -6.86
N SER A 170 -13.00 16.60 -7.95
CA SER A 170 -12.04 16.22 -8.98
C SER A 170 -10.66 15.84 -8.41
N TYR A 171 -10.27 16.46 -7.30
CA TYR A 171 -9.04 16.09 -6.59
C TYR A 171 -9.04 14.61 -6.18
N TYR A 172 -10.12 14.13 -5.56
CA TYR A 172 -10.21 12.74 -5.11
C TYR A 172 -10.43 11.76 -6.26
N VAL A 173 -11.21 12.14 -7.29
CA VAL A 173 -11.35 11.33 -8.51
C VAL A 173 -9.99 11.12 -9.17
N ASN A 174 -9.22 12.21 -9.36
CA ASN A 174 -7.86 12.12 -9.90
C ASN A 174 -6.94 11.29 -8.99
N LEU A 175 -7.04 11.43 -7.67
CA LEU A 175 -6.20 10.66 -6.76
C LEU A 175 -6.49 9.16 -6.85
N ILE A 176 -7.77 8.77 -6.94
CA ILE A 176 -8.18 7.37 -7.13
C ILE A 176 -7.70 6.85 -8.50
N ASN A 177 -7.96 7.58 -9.59
CA ASN A 177 -7.49 7.20 -10.91
C ASN A 177 -5.95 7.10 -10.99
N ASN A 178 -5.23 7.96 -10.26
CA ASN A 178 -3.77 7.89 -10.19
C ASN A 178 -3.31 6.59 -9.50
N ILE A 179 -4.00 6.11 -8.46
CA ILE A 179 -3.71 4.81 -7.84
C ILE A 179 -3.94 3.69 -8.87
N PHE A 180 -5.03 3.77 -9.63
CA PHE A 180 -5.35 2.79 -10.66
C PHE A 180 -4.24 2.73 -11.71
N LEU A 181 -3.78 3.88 -12.19
CA LEU A 181 -2.69 3.97 -13.16
C LEU A 181 -1.34 3.52 -12.60
N GLU A 182 -1.04 3.85 -11.34
CA GLU A 182 0.21 3.44 -10.68
C GLU A 182 0.32 1.92 -10.62
N GLN A 183 -0.78 1.22 -10.32
CA GLN A 183 -0.81 -0.23 -10.20
C GLN A 183 -1.10 -0.96 -11.51
N ALA A 184 -1.48 -0.26 -12.57
CA ALA A 184 -1.78 -0.84 -13.88
C ALA A 184 -0.53 -1.24 -14.69
N THR A 185 0.67 -1.15 -14.11
CA THR A 185 1.95 -1.36 -14.83
C THR A 185 2.04 -2.69 -15.57
N LYS A 186 1.40 -3.74 -15.03
CA LYS A 186 1.36 -5.09 -15.63
C LYS A 186 0.20 -5.31 -16.59
N GLY A 187 -0.77 -4.39 -16.62
CA GLY A 187 -1.93 -4.45 -17.49
C GLY A 187 -1.70 -3.76 -18.82
N ASP A 188 -2.55 -4.07 -19.79
CA ASP A 188 -2.53 -3.50 -21.14
C ASP A 188 -3.82 -2.74 -21.50
N THR A 189 -4.81 -2.74 -20.60
CA THR A 189 -6.15 -2.26 -20.85
C THR A 189 -6.56 -1.17 -19.86
N ILE A 190 -7.07 -0.05 -20.41
CA ILE A 190 -7.74 1.03 -19.66
C ILE A 190 -9.10 1.26 -20.32
N VAL A 191 -10.18 1.03 -19.59
CA VAL A 191 -11.54 1.35 -20.03
C VAL A 191 -11.92 2.72 -19.50
N TYR A 192 -12.47 3.53 -20.40
CA TYR A 192 -12.90 4.90 -20.15
C TYR A 192 -14.15 5.18 -20.99
N ARG A 193 -14.93 6.17 -20.58
CA ARG A 193 -16.16 6.58 -21.30
C ARG A 193 -15.87 7.79 -22.18
N SER A 194 -15.12 8.77 -21.69
CA SER A 194 -14.86 10.03 -22.40
C SER A 194 -13.38 10.19 -22.73
N ARG A 195 -13.07 10.43 -24.01
CA ARG A 195 -11.69 10.75 -24.46
C ARG A 195 -11.15 12.01 -23.78
N SER A 196 -12.02 13.00 -23.55
CA SER A 196 -11.65 14.25 -22.86
C SER A 196 -11.32 13.99 -21.39
N ALA A 197 -12.15 13.22 -20.69
CA ALA A 197 -11.94 12.91 -19.28
C ALA A 197 -10.71 12.00 -19.07
N LEU A 198 -10.49 11.02 -19.95
CA LEU A 198 -9.25 10.23 -19.96
C LEU A 198 -8.03 11.14 -20.18
N GLY A 199 -8.10 12.06 -21.15
CA GLY A 199 -7.03 13.02 -21.41
C GLY A 199 -6.67 13.87 -20.19
N LYS A 200 -7.67 14.41 -19.48
CA LYS A 200 -7.49 15.14 -18.22
C LYS A 200 -6.87 14.26 -17.14
N THR A 201 -7.37 13.03 -16.97
CA THR A 201 -6.86 12.05 -16.01
C THR A 201 -5.39 11.71 -16.27
N LEU A 202 -5.02 11.38 -17.51
CA LEU A 202 -3.63 11.06 -17.86
C LEU A 202 -2.72 12.26 -17.66
N LYS A 203 -3.14 13.46 -18.07
CA LYS A 203 -2.37 14.69 -17.84
C LYS A 203 -2.14 14.94 -16.35
N SER A 204 -3.18 14.76 -15.54
CA SER A 204 -3.11 14.87 -14.08
C SER A 204 -2.09 13.88 -13.49
N TYR A 205 -2.18 12.60 -13.87
CA TYR A 205 -1.26 11.55 -13.41
C TYR A 205 0.19 11.78 -13.81
N LEU A 206 0.46 12.06 -15.09
CA LEU A 206 1.80 12.20 -15.65
C LEU A 206 2.55 13.42 -15.09
N LEU A 207 1.82 14.50 -14.76
CA LEU A 207 2.40 15.71 -14.17
C LEU A 207 2.50 15.65 -12.63
N ASN A 208 1.87 14.67 -11.99
CA ASN A 208 1.83 14.54 -10.55
C ASN A 208 3.21 14.12 -9.99
N VAL A 209 3.75 14.90 -9.05
CA VAL A 209 5.07 14.66 -8.40
C VAL A 209 4.94 14.12 -6.97
N ARG A 210 3.80 13.53 -6.61
CA ARG A 210 3.57 12.96 -5.29
C ARG A 210 4.63 11.90 -4.96
N GLU A 211 5.15 11.95 -3.75
CA GLU A 211 6.10 10.96 -3.25
C GLU A 211 5.49 9.55 -3.28
N GLY A 212 6.31 8.57 -3.68
CA GLY A 212 5.90 7.16 -3.80
C GLY A 212 5.27 6.80 -5.16
N PHE A 213 4.92 7.78 -5.99
CA PHE A 213 4.35 7.55 -7.31
C PHE A 213 5.44 7.64 -8.39
N LYS A 214 5.29 6.85 -9.46
CA LYS A 214 6.16 6.87 -10.65
C LYS A 214 7.65 6.77 -10.26
N VAL A 215 7.94 5.87 -9.33
CA VAL A 215 9.32 5.48 -9.01
C VAL A 215 9.77 4.45 -10.04
N VAL A 216 10.87 4.74 -10.72
CA VAL A 216 11.45 3.86 -11.75
C VAL A 216 12.93 3.64 -11.44
N THR A 217 13.47 2.52 -11.90
CA THR A 217 14.89 2.23 -11.80
C THR A 217 15.69 2.94 -12.90
N ASP A 218 16.99 3.12 -12.69
CA ASP A 218 17.95 3.60 -13.70
C ASP A 218 18.34 2.51 -14.72
N GLY A 219 17.78 1.31 -14.60
CA GLY A 219 17.96 0.23 -15.54
C GLY A 219 17.43 0.58 -16.94
N ALA A 220 18.17 0.18 -17.96
CA ALA A 220 17.84 0.48 -19.37
C ALA A 220 16.44 -0.01 -19.81
N ASN A 221 15.89 -1.03 -19.13
CA ASN A 221 14.63 -1.69 -19.48
C ASN A 221 13.64 -1.71 -18.31
N ASP A 222 13.49 -0.58 -17.59
CA ASP A 222 12.50 -0.48 -16.53
C ASP A 222 11.06 -0.62 -17.10
N PRO A 223 10.29 -1.65 -16.72
CA PRO A 223 8.95 -1.90 -17.26
C PRO A 223 7.96 -0.81 -16.85
N HIS A 224 8.16 -0.17 -15.69
CA HIS A 224 7.32 0.92 -15.23
C HIS A 224 7.55 2.18 -16.07
N LEU A 225 8.81 2.53 -16.35
CA LEU A 225 9.13 3.64 -17.26
C LEU A 225 8.57 3.39 -18.67
N ALA A 226 8.67 2.16 -19.17
CA ALA A 226 8.08 1.79 -20.47
C ALA A 226 6.56 1.99 -20.49
N PHE A 227 5.87 1.60 -19.41
CA PHE A 227 4.44 1.85 -19.24
C PHE A 227 4.11 3.36 -19.19
N LEU A 228 4.84 4.14 -18.39
CA LEU A 228 4.64 5.58 -18.26
C LEU A 228 4.85 6.32 -19.59
N LYS A 229 5.85 5.94 -20.38
CA LYS A 229 6.09 6.50 -21.72
C LYS A 229 4.95 6.18 -22.70
N LYS A 230 4.33 4.99 -22.59
CA LYS A 230 3.14 4.66 -23.39
C LYS A 230 1.97 5.59 -23.02
N LEU A 231 1.74 5.81 -21.72
CA LEU A 231 0.72 6.74 -21.25
C LEU A 231 0.99 8.18 -21.71
N GLU A 232 2.24 8.64 -21.67
CA GLU A 232 2.64 9.96 -22.18
C GLU A 232 2.31 10.13 -23.66
N LYS A 233 2.60 9.11 -24.49
CA LYS A 233 2.24 9.11 -25.91
C LYS A 233 0.73 9.20 -26.12
N ILE A 234 -0.06 8.43 -25.36
CA ILE A 234 -1.52 8.45 -25.42
C ILE A 234 -2.06 9.84 -25.00
N ALA A 235 -1.55 10.39 -23.91
CA ALA A 235 -1.91 11.74 -23.46
C ALA A 235 -1.58 12.79 -24.53
N GLY A 236 -0.43 12.66 -25.19
CA GLY A 236 -0.02 13.45 -26.35
C GLY A 236 -1.07 13.54 -27.45
N GLN A 237 -1.74 12.42 -27.74
CA GLN A 237 -2.79 12.32 -28.75
C GLN A 237 -4.14 12.87 -28.28
N LEU A 238 -4.41 12.88 -26.97
CA LEU A 238 -5.70 13.29 -26.41
C LEU A 238 -5.76 14.76 -26.02
N VAL A 239 -4.68 15.31 -25.46
CA VAL A 239 -4.65 16.65 -24.85
C VAL A 239 -3.42 17.48 -25.25
N GLY A 240 -2.66 17.01 -26.25
CA GLY A 240 -1.43 17.65 -26.70
C GLY A 240 -0.23 17.32 -25.81
N LYS A 241 0.88 18.03 -26.00
CA LYS A 241 2.16 17.73 -25.34
C LYS A 241 2.03 17.71 -23.81
N VAL A 242 2.33 16.56 -23.20
CA VAL A 242 2.49 16.36 -21.76
C VAL A 242 3.91 15.87 -21.52
N CYS A 243 4.59 16.40 -20.51
CA CYS A 243 5.92 15.96 -20.11
C CYS A 243 5.81 15.09 -18.85
N LEU A 244 6.05 13.80 -18.98
CA LEU A 244 6.06 12.84 -17.89
C LEU A 244 7.06 13.26 -16.80
N LYS A 245 6.60 13.31 -15.54
CA LYS A 245 7.44 13.50 -14.36
C LYS A 245 7.52 12.19 -13.57
N TYR A 246 8.72 11.79 -13.20
CA TYR A 246 8.98 10.55 -12.46
C TYR A 246 10.25 10.68 -11.62
N LYS A 247 10.43 9.77 -10.66
CA LYS A 247 11.63 9.71 -9.81
C LYS A 247 12.45 8.49 -10.18
N THR A 248 13.69 8.70 -10.60
CA THR A 248 14.64 7.61 -10.80
C THR A 248 15.29 7.23 -9.48
N ILE A 249 15.37 5.94 -9.20
CA ILE A 249 16.20 5.36 -8.14
C ILE A 249 17.30 4.55 -8.79
N ALA A 250 18.52 4.69 -8.27
CA ALA A 250 19.61 3.82 -8.66
C ALA A 250 19.30 2.41 -8.17
N LEU A 251 19.42 1.41 -9.04
CA LEU A 251 19.49 0.04 -8.57
C LEU A 251 20.72 -0.05 -7.64
N PRO A 252 20.63 -0.74 -6.49
CA PRO A 252 21.80 -1.00 -5.68
C PRO A 252 22.80 -1.71 -6.59
N MET A 253 23.90 -1.01 -6.88
CA MET A 253 25.00 -1.58 -7.65
C MET A 253 25.40 -2.90 -6.97
N PRO A 254 25.72 -3.97 -7.70
CA PRO A 254 26.24 -5.22 -7.14
C PRO A 254 27.55 -5.09 -6.35
N GLN A 255 27.99 -3.86 -6.05
CA GLN A 255 29.08 -3.54 -5.12
C GLN A 255 28.64 -3.62 -3.65
N THR A 256 27.59 -4.40 -3.33
CA THR A 256 27.59 -5.08 -2.03
C THR A 256 28.80 -6.01 -2.06
N HIS A 257 29.88 -5.56 -1.41
CA HIS A 257 31.14 -6.29 -1.28
C HIS A 257 30.86 -7.78 -1.09
N THR A 258 31.63 -8.63 -1.74
CA THR A 258 31.43 -10.09 -1.78
C THR A 258 31.21 -10.67 -0.38
N SER A 259 31.74 -10.06 0.68
CA SER A 259 31.45 -10.42 2.07
C SER A 259 30.00 -10.24 2.51
N TYR A 260 29.26 -9.23 2.05
CA TYR A 260 27.83 -9.04 2.35
C TYR A 260 27.00 -10.16 1.72
N ARG A 261 27.22 -10.43 0.43
CA ARG A 261 26.53 -11.52 -0.27
C ARG A 261 26.97 -12.89 0.25
N VAL A 262 28.25 -13.10 0.51
CA VAL A 262 28.79 -14.38 1.01
C VAL A 262 28.33 -14.63 2.44
N SER A 263 28.39 -13.67 3.36
CA SER A 263 27.93 -13.87 4.75
C SER A 263 26.43 -14.14 4.81
N HIS A 264 25.61 -13.43 4.03
CA HIS A 264 24.17 -13.66 3.98
C HIS A 264 23.82 -15.01 3.35
N ILE A 265 24.45 -15.38 2.21
CA ILE A 265 24.22 -16.66 1.54
C ILE A 265 24.76 -17.84 2.36
N VAL A 266 25.94 -17.70 2.98
CA VAL A 266 26.55 -18.74 3.82
C VAL A 266 25.75 -18.91 5.11
N GLY A 267 25.37 -17.82 5.78
CA GLY A 267 24.53 -17.87 6.98
C GLY A 267 23.20 -18.58 6.70
N LEU A 268 22.49 -18.19 5.63
CA LEU A 268 21.23 -18.83 5.22
C LEU A 268 21.40 -20.29 4.79
N LYS A 269 22.51 -20.65 4.11
CA LYS A 269 22.80 -22.04 3.73
C LYS A 269 23.14 -22.92 4.93
N ILE A 270 23.92 -22.42 5.88
CA ILE A 270 24.24 -23.14 7.12
C ILE A 270 22.94 -23.38 7.91
N LEU A 271 22.03 -22.40 7.95
CA LEU A 271 20.74 -22.52 8.63
C LEU A 271 19.77 -23.49 7.92
N ALA A 272 19.81 -23.53 6.59
CA ALA A 272 19.06 -24.50 5.80
C ALA A 272 19.59 -25.93 5.99
N LEU A 273 20.91 -26.10 6.21
CA LEU A 273 21.55 -27.37 6.51
C LEU A 273 21.36 -27.81 7.96
N SER A 274 21.09 -26.89 8.89
CA SER A 274 20.87 -27.19 10.32
C SER A 274 19.43 -27.59 10.68
N GLY A 275 18.53 -27.74 9.70
CA GLY A 275 17.20 -28.31 9.95
C GLY A 275 16.14 -27.35 10.50
N LYS A 276 16.31 -26.03 10.28
CA LYS A 276 15.29 -24.96 10.48
C LYS A 276 14.77 -24.66 11.90
N SER A 277 15.30 -25.25 12.97
CA SER A 277 14.80 -24.94 14.33
C SER A 277 15.86 -24.60 15.36
N ASP A 278 17.14 -24.52 14.99
CA ASP A 278 18.20 -24.18 15.93
C ASP A 278 19.35 -23.41 15.26
N VAL A 279 20.08 -22.63 16.05
CA VAL A 279 21.26 -21.90 15.60
C VAL A 279 22.37 -22.87 15.19
N PRO A 280 23.23 -22.51 14.22
CA PRO A 280 24.33 -23.36 13.82
C PRO A 280 25.23 -23.72 15.01
N GLU A 281 25.66 -24.99 15.13
CA GLU A 281 26.53 -25.45 16.22
C GLU A 281 27.81 -24.62 16.37
N VAL A 282 28.36 -24.14 15.25
CA VAL A 282 29.53 -23.26 15.27
C VAL A 282 29.26 -21.91 15.96
N TYR A 283 28.03 -21.41 15.89
CA TYR A 283 27.63 -20.19 16.59
C TYR A 283 27.41 -20.46 18.08
N LYS A 284 26.87 -21.62 18.47
CA LYS A 284 26.79 -22.03 19.89
C LYS A 284 28.17 -22.12 20.55
N LEU A 285 29.22 -22.47 19.80
CA LEU A 285 30.59 -22.45 20.32
C LEU A 285 31.09 -21.03 20.63
N MET A 286 30.62 -20.03 19.89
CA MET A 286 30.98 -18.63 20.11
C MET A 286 30.09 -17.96 21.16
N GLN A 287 28.81 -18.33 21.19
CA GLN A 287 27.80 -17.78 22.07
C GLN A 287 26.86 -18.89 22.55
N PRO A 288 27.26 -19.62 23.62
CA PRO A 288 26.55 -20.82 24.08
C PRO A 288 25.09 -20.60 24.47
N ASP A 289 24.77 -19.39 24.95
CA ASP A 289 23.42 -19.00 25.36
C ASP A 289 22.64 -18.27 24.24
N GLY A 290 23.22 -18.15 23.04
CA GLY A 290 22.67 -17.38 21.93
C GLY A 290 21.56 -18.13 21.18
N GLY A 291 20.37 -17.55 21.14
CA GLY A 291 19.24 -18.05 20.33
C GLY A 291 19.26 -17.55 18.88
N LEU A 292 18.28 -17.98 18.08
CA LEU A 292 18.12 -17.57 16.67
C LEU A 292 18.07 -16.05 16.49
N ASP A 293 17.41 -15.34 17.38
CA ASP A 293 17.31 -13.87 17.32
C ASP A 293 18.66 -13.20 17.56
N SER A 294 19.45 -13.68 18.53
CA SER A 294 20.82 -13.22 18.76
C SER A 294 21.73 -13.53 17.58
N TYR A 295 21.59 -14.71 16.99
CA TYR A 295 22.33 -15.10 15.79
C TYR A 295 22.07 -14.13 14.63
N PHE A 296 20.81 -13.81 14.34
CA PHE A 296 20.47 -12.86 13.28
C PHE A 296 20.89 -11.43 13.62
N TYR A 297 20.79 -11.03 14.88
CA TYR A 297 21.28 -9.74 15.35
C TYR A 297 22.79 -9.60 15.16
N ASP A 298 23.59 -10.57 15.56
CA ASP A 298 25.05 -10.54 15.44
C ASP A 298 25.51 -10.71 13.98
N LEU A 299 24.78 -11.51 13.20
CA LEU A 299 24.98 -11.58 11.76
C LEU A 299 24.74 -10.18 11.13
N MET A 300 23.72 -9.46 11.55
CA MET A 300 23.45 -8.10 11.09
C MET A 300 24.48 -7.08 11.61
N GLN A 301 24.93 -7.16 12.87
CA GLN A 301 25.94 -6.25 13.42
C GLN A 301 27.32 -6.47 12.79
N SER A 302 27.73 -7.73 12.57
CA SER A 302 28.97 -8.05 11.86
C SER A 302 28.94 -7.57 10.41
N GLN A 303 27.77 -7.60 9.75
CA GLN A 303 27.56 -6.99 8.43
C GLN A 303 27.75 -5.46 8.44
N LEU A 304 27.26 -4.77 9.48
CA LEU A 304 27.41 -3.31 9.62
C LEU A 304 28.85 -2.90 9.94
N MET A 305 29.58 -3.69 10.72
CA MET A 305 30.99 -3.42 11.06
C MET A 305 31.94 -3.52 9.85
N ALA A 306 31.61 -4.36 8.86
CA ALA A 306 32.37 -4.44 7.61
C ALA A 306 32.20 -3.17 6.73
N PHE A 307 31.10 -2.43 6.87
CA PHE A 307 30.84 -1.19 6.15
C PHE A 307 31.66 0.00 6.69
N PHE A 308 31.90 0.06 8.00
CA PHE A 308 32.63 1.18 8.60
C PHE A 308 34.13 1.19 8.26
N LYS A 309 34.72 0.03 7.94
CA LYS A 309 36.16 -0.06 7.64
C LYS A 309 36.55 0.50 6.27
N ASP A 310 35.58 0.67 5.35
CA ASP A 310 35.80 1.20 4.00
C ASP A 310 35.42 2.68 3.84
N LEU A 311 34.59 3.23 4.75
CA LEU A 311 34.30 4.67 4.75
C LEU A 311 35.54 5.52 5.05
N ASP A 312 36.47 5.01 5.87
CA ASP A 312 37.77 5.65 6.13
C ASP A 312 38.71 5.70 4.90
N ARG A 313 38.34 5.07 3.77
CA ARG A 313 39.15 5.06 2.53
C ARG A 313 38.58 5.91 1.39
N CYS A 314 37.36 6.44 1.50
CA CYS A 314 36.67 7.08 0.37
C CYS A 314 36.53 8.61 0.47
N ASP A 315 37.30 9.29 1.31
CA ASP A 315 37.44 10.75 1.29
C ASP A 315 38.53 11.20 0.29
N SER A 316 38.29 11.01 -1.01
CA SER A 316 38.98 11.78 -2.06
C SER A 316 38.24 11.73 -3.41
N GLU A 317 37.27 12.64 -3.61
CA GLU A 317 37.09 13.52 -4.81
C GLU A 317 35.63 14.00 -5.01
N PRO A 318 35.41 15.21 -5.57
CA PRO A 318 34.17 15.96 -5.38
C PRO A 318 33.08 15.75 -6.45
N PHE A 319 31.84 15.95 -6.00
CA PHE A 319 30.57 15.96 -6.75
C PHE A 319 30.60 16.78 -8.05
N ARG A 320 30.05 16.21 -9.14
CA ARG A 320 29.59 16.95 -10.32
C ARG A 320 28.06 16.89 -10.43
N VAL A 321 27.44 18.07 -10.42
CA VAL A 321 26.02 18.30 -10.73
C VAL A 321 25.92 18.61 -12.22
N ASN A 322 25.10 17.88 -12.98
CA ASN A 322 24.75 18.23 -14.35
C ASN A 322 23.27 18.62 -14.42
N THR A 323 23.04 19.93 -14.59
CA THR A 323 21.78 20.51 -15.05
C THR A 323 21.74 20.51 -16.58
N ARG A 324 20.67 19.99 -17.17
CA ARG A 324 20.05 20.47 -18.41
C ARG A 324 18.65 19.87 -18.56
#